data_AF-A0A950XIT8-F1
#
_entry.id   AF-A0A950XIT8-F1
#
_cell.length_a   1.000
_cell.length_b   1.000
_cell.length_c   1.000
_cell.angle_alpha   90.00
_cell.angle_beta   90.00
_cell.angle_gamma   90.00
#
_symmetry.space_group_name_H-M   'P 1'
#
loop_
_entity.id
_entity.type
_entity.pdbx_description
1 polymer ?
#
loop_
_entity_poly.entity_id
_entity_poly.type
_entity_poly.pdbx_seq_one_letter_code
_entity_poly.pdbx_strand_id
1 'polypeptide(L)' 'RAGMPEGPANAVTEDELRDVVSKYWVIDEIRPARIHANIPDGGLADFPVADLRDEGNGRKSVPAWLLSAHLG' A
#
# COMPACT_ATOMS: atom_id res chain seq x y z
N ARG A 1 13.57 -12.71 -1.23
CA ARG A 1 13.32 -11.35 -1.74
C ARG A 1 11.83 -11.24 -2.00
N ALA A 2 11.08 -10.53 -1.18
CA ALA A 2 9.69 -10.21 -1.50
C ALA A 2 9.71 -9.00 -2.44
N GLY A 3 9.95 -9.25 -3.72
CA GLY A 3 9.58 -8.28 -4.76
C GLY A 3 8.06 -8.22 -4.83
N MET A 4 7.50 -7.04 -5.12
CA MET A 4 6.05 -6.90 -5.31
C MET A 4 5.56 -7.99 -6.27
N PRO A 5 4.57 -8.80 -5.89
CA PRO A 5 4.03 -9.84 -6.77
C PRO A 5 3.49 -9.17 -8.04
N GLU A 6 3.57 -9.88 -9.18
CA GLU A 6 2.79 -9.49 -10.35
C GLU A 6 1.32 -9.56 -9.97
N GLY A 7 0.71 -8.40 -9.76
CA GLY A 7 -0.64 -8.28 -9.22
C GLY A 7 -1.07 -6.82 -9.13
N PRO A 8 -2.38 -6.58 -9.00
CA PRO A 8 -2.90 -5.23 -8.88
C PRO A 8 -2.28 -4.52 -7.67
N ALA A 9 -2.24 -3.19 -7.71
CA ALA A 9 -1.83 -2.40 -6.55
C ALA A 9 -2.63 -2.85 -5.31
N ASN A 10 -1.92 -3.09 -4.20
CA ASN A 10 -2.27 -3.95 -3.06
C ASN A 10 -1.73 -5.39 -3.19
N ALA A 11 -0.47 -5.59 -2.80
CA ALA A 11 0.19 -6.91 -2.80
C ALA A 11 -0.47 -7.95 -1.86
N VAL A 12 -1.41 -7.52 -1.02
CA VAL A 12 -2.24 -8.36 -0.16
C VAL A 12 -3.71 -7.92 -0.24
N THR A 13 -4.61 -8.86 -0.06
CA THR A 13 -6.05 -8.63 0.10
C THR A 13 -6.38 -8.08 1.50
N GLU A 14 -7.59 -7.53 1.67
CA GLU A 14 -8.08 -7.14 3.00
C GLU A 14 -8.09 -8.34 3.96
N ASP A 15 -8.55 -9.50 3.50
CA ASP A 15 -8.66 -10.72 4.31
C ASP A 15 -7.29 -11.22 4.79
N GLU A 16 -6.28 -11.22 3.91
CA GLU A 16 -4.90 -11.59 4.29
C GLU A 16 -4.30 -10.60 5.30
N LEU A 17 -4.54 -9.30 5.11
CA LEU A 17 -4.09 -8.28 6.05
C LEU A 17 -4.76 -8.47 7.41
N ARG A 18 -6.07 -8.73 7.42
CA ARG A 18 -6.86 -8.97 8.64
C ARG A 18 -6.40 -10.23 9.38
N ASP A 19 -6.20 -11.34 8.67
CA ASP A 19 -5.74 -12.61 9.27
C ASP A 19 -4.38 -12.45 9.97
N VAL A 20 -3.43 -11.76 9.35
CA VAL A 20 -2.08 -11.62 9.93
C VAL A 20 -2.05 -10.61 11.08
N VAL A 21 -2.68 -9.44 10.92
CA VAL A 21 -2.57 -8.35 11.91
C VAL A 21 -3.38 -8.65 13.17
N SER A 22 -4.53 -9.34 13.04
CA SER A 22 -5.40 -9.70 14.18
C SER A 22 -4.74 -10.63 15.20
N LYS A 23 -3.63 -11.28 14.84
CA LYS A 23 -2.81 -12.10 15.75
C LYS A 23 -2.10 -11.27 16.83
N TYR A 24 -1.97 -9.96 16.62
CA TYR A 24 -1.17 -9.06 17.47
C TYR A 24 -1.92 -7.81 17.93
N TRP A 25 -2.91 -7.35 17.17
CA TRP A 25 -3.65 -6.11 17.44
C TRP A 25 -5.15 -6.31 17.27
N VAL A 26 -5.95 -5.54 18.00
CA VAL A 26 -7.38 -5.42 17.74
C VAL A 26 -7.57 -4.45 16.58
N ILE A 27 -8.10 -4.95 15.46
CA ILE A 27 -8.30 -4.15 14.24
C ILE A 27 -9.60 -3.36 14.36
N ASP A 28 -9.51 -2.03 14.19
CA ASP A 28 -10.64 -1.11 14.21
C ASP A 28 -11.25 -0.93 12.82
N GLU A 29 -10.42 -0.72 11.80
CA GLU A 29 -10.84 -0.48 10.42
C GLU A 29 -9.76 -0.96 9.44
N ILE A 30 -10.20 -1.48 8.29
CA ILE A 30 -9.37 -1.61 7.08
C ILE A 30 -10.17 -0.97 5.95
N ARG A 31 -9.55 -0.08 5.16
CA ARG A 31 -10.21 0.56 4.02
C ARG A 31 -9.26 0.86 2.87
N PRO A 32 -9.74 0.94 1.62
CA PRO A 32 -8.92 1.38 0.49
C PRO A 32 -8.34 2.78 0.72
N ALA A 33 -7.07 2.96 0.39
CA ALA A 33 -6.32 4.20 0.55
C ALA A 33 -5.22 4.35 -0.51
N ARG A 34 -4.31 5.30 -0.33
CA ARG A 34 -3.13 5.49 -1.17
C ARG A 34 -1.89 5.78 -0.34
N ILE A 35 -0.78 5.11 -0.63
CA ILE A 35 0.53 5.46 -0.07
C ILE A 35 1.17 6.53 -0.95
N HIS A 36 1.73 7.56 -0.31
CA HIS A 36 2.35 8.69 -0.99
C HIS A 36 3.86 8.63 -0.82
N ALA A 37 4.59 8.87 -1.88
CA ALA A 37 6.05 8.93 -1.88
C ALA A 37 6.54 10.12 -2.71
N ASN A 38 7.66 10.69 -2.31
CA ASN A 38 8.38 11.66 -3.15
C ASN A 38 9.23 10.86 -4.12
N ILE A 39 8.84 10.86 -5.40
CA ILE A 39 9.51 10.10 -6.44
C ILE A 39 9.89 11.08 -7.56
N PRO A 40 11.19 11.32 -7.76
CA PRO A 40 11.67 12.12 -8.89
C PRO A 40 11.21 11.54 -10.22
N ASP A 41 11.05 12.39 -11.23
CA ASP A 41 10.73 11.94 -12.58
C ASP A 41 11.84 11.03 -13.13
N GLY A 42 11.45 9.91 -13.74
CA GLY A 42 12.36 8.84 -14.19
C GLY A 42 12.74 7.81 -13.11
N GLY A 43 12.45 8.05 -11.83
CA GLY A 43 12.78 7.14 -10.72
C GLY A 43 11.92 5.87 -10.61
N LEU A 44 10.92 5.71 -11.48
CA LEU A 44 9.94 4.61 -11.46
C LEU A 44 10.10 3.61 -12.59
N ALA A 45 11.06 3.81 -13.51
CA ALA A 45 11.25 2.93 -14.66
C ALA A 45 11.46 1.45 -14.23
N ASP A 46 12.00 1.23 -13.03
CA ASP A 46 12.27 -0.09 -12.48
C ASP A 46 11.22 -0.57 -11.45
N PHE A 47 10.20 0.24 -11.15
CA PHE A 47 9.15 -0.11 -10.19
C PHE A 47 7.87 -0.50 -10.93
N PRO A 48 7.48 -1.80 -10.92
CA PRO A 48 6.23 -2.25 -11.52
C PRO A 48 5.06 -1.86 -10.62
N VAL A 49 4.73 -0.56 -10.58
CA VAL A 49 3.57 -0.04 -9.85
C VAL A 49 2.41 0.18 -10.81
N ALA A 50 1.29 -0.47 -10.53
CA ALA A 50 0.02 -0.20 -11.22
C ALA A 50 -0.69 1.02 -10.61
N ASP A 51 -1.48 1.73 -11.42
CA ASP A 51 -2.28 2.90 -11.00
C ASP A 51 -1.47 3.97 -10.25
N LEU A 52 -0.26 4.25 -10.74
CA LEU A 52 0.53 5.37 -10.28
C LEU A 52 -0.18 6.69 -10.63
N ARG A 53 -0.39 7.51 -9.61
CA ARG A 53 -0.95 8.86 -9.73
C ARG A 53 0.11 9.90 -9.43
N ASP A 54 0.19 10.92 -10.28
CA ASP A 54 0.96 12.13 -9.99
C ASP A 54 0.15 13.04 -9.07
N GLU A 55 0.75 13.45 -7.95
CA GLU A 55 0.13 14.31 -6.93
C GLU A 55 0.69 15.74 -6.98
N GLY A 56 1.55 16.04 -7.95
CA GLY A 56 2.28 17.31 -8.10
C GLY A 56 3.52 17.41 -7.21
N ASN A 57 4.39 18.38 -7.50
CA ASN A 57 5.58 18.72 -6.70
C ASN A 57 6.55 17.54 -6.45
N GLY A 58 6.66 16.61 -7.41
CA GLY A 58 7.49 15.40 -7.27
C GLY A 58 6.91 14.35 -6.31
N ARG A 59 5.67 14.53 -5.84
CA ARG A 59 4.94 13.53 -5.06
C ARG A 59 4.10 12.66 -5.98
N LYS A 60 4.10 11.36 -5.73
CA LYS A 60 3.28 10.39 -6.45
C LYS A 60 2.64 9.43 -5.45
N SER A 61 1.55 8.79 -5.85
CA SER A 61 0.82 7.86 -4.98
C SER A 61 0.38 6.60 -5.73
N VAL A 62 0.24 5.50 -5.00
CA VAL A 62 -0.28 4.21 -5.52
C VAL A 62 -1.36 3.67 -4.57
N PRO A 63 -2.31 2.84 -5.05
CA PRO A 63 -3.29 2.19 -4.18
C PRO A 63 -2.64 1.40 -3.05
N ALA A 64 -3.27 1.46 -1.87
CA ALA A 64 -2.86 0.79 -0.64
C ALA A 64 -4.10 0.47 0.23
N TRP A 65 -3.88 -0.23 1.34
CA TRP A 65 -4.83 -0.30 2.46
C TRP A 65 -4.43 0.70 3.56
N LEU A 66 -5.41 1.34 4.19
CA LEU A 66 -5.24 1.99 5.49
C LEU A 66 -5.84 1.09 6.56
N LEU A 67 -5.03 0.76 7.57
CA LEU A 67 -5.46 -0.02 8.73
C LEU A 67 -5.27 0.82 10.00
N SER A 68 -6.32 0.89 10.81
CA SER A 68 -6.25 1.41 12.19
C SER A 68 -6.48 0.28 13.18
N ALA A 69 -5.69 0.26 14.25
CA ALA A 69 -5.74 -0.79 15.26
C ALA A 69 -5.19 -0.26 16.60
N HIS A 70 -5.54 -0.96 17.68
CA HIS A 70 -5.09 -0.67 19.03
C HIS A 70 -4.63 -1.94 19.76
N LEU A 71 -3.85 -1.74 20.83
CA LEU A 71 -3.38 -2.83 21.68
C LEU A 71 -4.53 -3.31 22.57
N GLY A 72 -4.75 -4.63 22.61
CA GLY A 72 -5.77 -5.27 23.44
C GLY A 72 -5.41 -5.32 24.92
#